data_AF-A0AAV6WNC2-F1
#
_entry.id   AF-A0AAV6WNC2-F1
#
_cell.length_a   1.000
_cell.length_b   1.000
_cell.length_c   1.000
_cell.angle_alpha   90.00
_cell.angle_beta   90.00
_cell.angle_gamma   90.00
#
_symmetry.space_group_name_H-M   'P 1'
#
loop_
_entity.id
_entity.type
_entity.pdbx_description
1 polymer ?
#
loop_
_entity_poly.entity_id
_entity_poly.type
_entity_poly.pdbx_seq_one_letter_code
_entity_poly.pdbx_strand_id
1 'polypeptide(L)'
;MWQQTAEEIIMDEICVCGKNTTRKTSWTDLNLGRRYVVCKKFKQVDGCAYFMWLDPPMCTRARQIIPGLLRRVNRFEEDLKKKSKRERLFWVALLVSWAIMFIMAM
;
A
#
# COMPACT_ATOMS: atom_id res chain seq x y z
N MET A 1 -23.16 16.02 2.08
CA MET A 1 -23.21 14.80 2.93
C MET A 1 -23.50 13.65 1.98
N TRP A 2 -22.47 13.06 1.38
CA TRP A 2 -22.64 12.04 0.35
C TRP A 2 -23.12 10.76 1.01
N GLN A 3 -24.40 10.45 0.86
CA GLN A 3 -25.03 9.24 1.41
C GLN A 3 -24.44 8.02 0.72
N GLN A 4 -23.56 7.33 1.44
CA GLN A 4 -23.06 5.99 1.12
C GLN A 4 -24.11 4.96 1.54
N THR A 5 -25.13 4.70 0.72
CA THR A 5 -26.05 3.58 0.96
C THR A 5 -26.69 3.12 -0.34
N ALA A 6 -26.07 2.12 -1.00
CA ALA A 6 -26.74 1.12 -1.87
C ALA A 6 -25.75 0.21 -2.63
N GLU A 7 -24.49 0.63 -2.85
CA GLU A 7 -23.51 -0.13 -3.67
C GLU A 7 -22.57 -1.06 -2.87
N GLU A 8 -22.86 -1.26 -1.58
CA GLU A 8 -22.22 -2.27 -0.73
C GLU A 8 -22.92 -3.64 -0.83
N ILE A 9 -23.69 -3.88 -1.89
CA ILE A 9 -24.23 -5.21 -2.17
C ILE A 9 -23.06 -6.07 -2.63
N ILE A 10 -22.61 -6.95 -1.74
CA ILE A 10 -21.72 -8.08 -2.01
C ILE A 10 -22.47 -8.99 -2.99
N MET A 11 -22.47 -8.65 -4.28
CA MET A 11 -22.78 -9.62 -5.30
C MET A 11 -21.54 -10.50 -5.44
N ASP A 12 -21.58 -11.66 -4.78
CA ASP A 12 -20.67 -12.76 -5.06
C ASP A 12 -20.89 -13.18 -6.52
N GLU A 13 -20.24 -12.47 -7.46
CA GLU A 13 -20.25 -12.84 -8.87
C GLU A 13 -19.67 -14.25 -9.00
N ILE A 14 -20.29 -15.06 -9.86
CA ILE A 14 -19.84 -16.41 -10.17
C ILE A 14 -18.92 -16.35 -11.40
N CYS A 15 -17.72 -16.93 -11.33
CA CYS A 15 -16.81 -17.07 -12.47
C CYS A 15 -17.42 -17.97 -13.56
N VAL A 16 -16.82 -17.97 -14.75
CA VAL A 16 -17.08 -18.96 -15.82
C VAL A 16 -16.91 -20.43 -15.38
N CYS A 17 -16.24 -20.66 -14.26
CA CYS A 17 -16.02 -21.97 -13.65
C CYS A 17 -17.07 -22.39 -12.60
N GLY A 18 -18.14 -21.61 -12.41
CA GLY A 18 -19.21 -21.92 -11.45
C GLY A 18 -18.87 -21.66 -9.97
N LYS A 19 -17.77 -20.95 -9.69
CA LYS A 19 -17.28 -20.64 -8.33
C LYS A 19 -17.34 -19.15 -8.04
N ASN A 20 -17.40 -18.79 -6.76
CA ASN A 20 -17.40 -17.38 -6.36
C ASN A 20 -16.12 -16.68 -6.83
N THR A 21 -16.28 -15.39 -7.12
CA THR A 21 -15.19 -14.46 -7.32
C THR A 21 -14.76 -13.83 -6.00
N THR A 22 -13.65 -13.09 -6.04
CA THR A 22 -13.21 -12.21 -4.96
C THR A 22 -12.84 -10.87 -5.55
N ARG A 23 -13.29 -9.80 -4.89
CA ARG A 23 -12.89 -8.44 -5.22
C ARG A 23 -11.48 -8.15 -4.70
N LYS A 24 -10.70 -7.42 -5.49
CA LYS A 24 -9.35 -6.97 -5.16
C LYS A 24 -9.14 -5.54 -5.64
N THR A 25 -8.19 -4.86 -5.04
CA THR A 25 -7.73 -3.54 -5.47
C THR A 25 -6.33 -3.68 -6.06
N SER A 26 -6.12 -3.10 -7.24
CA SER A 26 -4.81 -3.04 -7.85
C SER A 26 -3.97 -1.92 -7.24
N TRP A 27 -2.69 -2.21 -7.02
CA TRP A 27 -1.71 -1.25 -6.50
C TRP A 27 -0.53 -1.03 -7.45
N THR A 28 -0.67 -1.41 -8.72
CA THR A 28 0.33 -1.09 -9.75
C THR A 28 0.21 0.37 -10.17
N ASP A 29 1.31 1.04 -10.52
CA ASP A 29 1.35 2.44 -10.98
C ASP A 29 0.25 2.79 -12.00
N LEU A 30 0.00 1.89 -12.96
CA LEU A 30 -0.98 2.10 -14.03
C LEU A 30 -2.45 1.91 -13.63
N ASN A 31 -2.71 1.22 -12.52
CA ASN A 31 -4.05 0.84 -12.07
C ASN A 31 -4.20 1.05 -10.55
N LEU A 32 -3.56 2.08 -9.99
CA LEU A 32 -3.60 2.38 -8.56
C LEU A 32 -5.04 2.56 -8.09
N GLY A 33 -5.42 1.86 -7.02
CA GLY A 33 -6.75 1.97 -6.43
C GLY A 33 -7.89 1.37 -7.27
N ARG A 34 -7.61 0.84 -8.47
CA ARG A 34 -8.65 0.30 -9.37
C ARG A 34 -9.10 -1.08 -8.89
N ARG A 35 -10.40 -1.25 -8.67
CA ARG A 35 -10.98 -2.51 -8.20
C ARG A 35 -11.25 -3.46 -9.36
N TYR A 36 -11.00 -4.74 -9.13
CA TYR A 36 -11.25 -5.82 -10.05
C TYR A 36 -11.76 -7.05 -9.31
N VAL A 37 -12.42 -7.95 -10.01
CA VAL A 37 -12.84 -9.26 -9.52
C VAL A 37 -12.02 -10.36 -10.19
N VAL A 38 -11.70 -11.41 -9.45
CA VAL A 38 -11.05 -12.62 -9.96
C VAL A 38 -11.70 -13.87 -9.39
N CYS A 39 -11.54 -15.01 -10.05
CA CYS A 39 -11.91 -16.30 -9.46
C CYS A 39 -11.28 -16.48 -8.07
N LYS A 40 -12.07 -16.86 -7.06
CA LYS A 40 -11.56 -17.14 -5.70
C LYS A 40 -10.54 -18.28 -5.67
N LYS A 41 -10.60 -19.18 -6.67
CA LYS A 41 -9.66 -20.29 -6.89
C LYS A 41 -8.61 -19.99 -7.97
N PHE A 42 -8.40 -18.73 -8.35
CA PHE A 42 -7.40 -18.35 -9.38
C PHE A 42 -6.04 -19.03 -9.12
N LYS A 43 -5.46 -19.65 -10.17
CA LYS A 43 -4.22 -20.45 -10.15
C LYS A 43 -4.24 -21.72 -9.28
N GLN A 44 -5.42 -22.21 -8.86
CA GLN A 44 -5.57 -23.50 -8.19
C GLN A 44 -6.09 -24.56 -9.18
N VAL A 45 -5.98 -25.86 -8.82
CA VAL A 45 -6.30 -27.01 -9.69
C VAL A 45 -7.70 -26.92 -10.32
N ASP A 46 -8.69 -26.46 -9.55
CA ASP A 46 -10.06 -26.28 -10.05
C ASP A 46 -10.43 -24.80 -10.26
N GLY A 47 -9.44 -23.94 -10.44
CA GLY A 47 -9.63 -22.51 -10.69
C GLY A 47 -9.84 -22.18 -12.15
N CYS A 48 -10.22 -20.94 -12.43
CA CYS A 48 -10.11 -20.39 -13.79
C CYS A 48 -9.45 -19.01 -13.77
N ALA A 49 -9.16 -18.51 -14.97
CA ALA A 49 -8.55 -17.19 -15.19
C ALA A 49 -9.58 -16.04 -15.26
N TYR A 50 -10.79 -16.21 -14.70
CA TYR A 50 -11.79 -15.14 -14.69
C TYR A 50 -11.22 -13.88 -14.03
N PHE A 51 -11.38 -12.76 -14.74
CA PHE A 51 -10.91 -11.45 -14.36
C PHE A 51 -11.84 -10.39 -14.98
N MET A 52 -12.26 -9.39 -14.19
CA MET A 52 -13.01 -8.24 -14.70
C MET A 52 -12.68 -6.99 -13.90
N TRP A 53 -12.56 -5.84 -14.59
CA TRP A 53 -12.43 -4.54 -13.92
C TRP A 53 -13.81 -4.04 -13.48
N LEU A 54 -13.92 -3.63 -12.21
CA LEU A 54 -15.15 -3.01 -11.68
C LEU A 54 -15.16 -1.50 -11.94
N ASP A 55 -14.02 -0.86 -11.72
CA ASP A 55 -13.88 0.57 -11.94
C ASP A 55 -13.37 0.85 -13.36
N PRO A 56 -13.76 1.96 -14.01
CA PRO A 56 -13.12 2.41 -15.23
C PRO A 56 -11.63 2.74 -15.00
N PRO A 57 -10.81 2.81 -16.06
CA PRO A 57 -9.44 3.27 -15.91
C PRO A 57 -9.42 4.72 -15.39
N MET A 58 -8.50 5.04 -14.49
CA MET A 58 -8.26 6.43 -14.09
C MET A 58 -7.84 7.28 -15.29
N CYS A 59 -8.12 8.58 -15.21
CA CYS A 59 -7.72 9.52 -16.26
C CYS A 59 -6.19 9.54 -16.44
N THR A 60 -5.75 9.83 -17.67
CA THR A 60 -4.32 9.83 -18.04
C THR A 60 -3.49 10.72 -17.12
N ARG A 61 -4.01 11.89 -16.75
CA ARG A 61 -3.35 12.82 -15.85
C ARG A 61 -3.12 12.20 -14.46
N ALA A 62 -4.12 11.55 -13.88
CA ALA A 62 -3.99 10.90 -12.58
C ALA A 62 -2.95 9.76 -12.62
N ARG A 63 -2.96 8.96 -13.69
CA ARG A 63 -1.99 7.86 -13.91
C ARG A 63 -0.54 8.34 -14.04
N GLN A 64 -0.31 9.58 -14.45
CA GLN A 64 1.03 10.18 -14.51
C GLN A 64 1.44 10.83 -13.18
N ILE A 65 0.52 11.56 -12.55
CA ILE A 65 0.84 12.39 -11.37
C ILE A 65 0.90 11.54 -10.09
N ILE A 66 -0.10 10.69 -9.83
CA ILE A 66 -0.24 9.98 -8.55
C ILE A 66 0.97 9.08 -8.25
N PRO A 67 1.48 8.25 -9.18
CA PRO A 67 2.68 7.44 -8.91
C PRO A 67 3.92 8.30 -8.63
N GLY A 68 4.05 9.46 -9.29
CA GLY A 68 5.12 10.42 -9.02
C GLY A 68 5.07 10.96 -7.59
N LEU A 69 3.88 11.37 -7.14
CA LEU A 69 3.66 11.86 -5.79
C LEU A 69 3.91 10.76 -4.75
N LEU A 70 3.39 9.55 -4.96
CA LEU A 70 3.58 8.43 -4.03
C LEU A 70 5.06 8.09 -3.86
N ARG A 71 5.84 8.02 -4.95
CA ARG A 71 7.30 7.80 -4.88
C ARG A 71 8.02 8.92 -4.12
N ARG A 72 7.56 10.16 -4.26
CA ARG A 72 8.12 11.30 -3.52
C ARG A 72 7.83 11.21 -2.02
N VAL A 73 6.59 10.83 -1.65
CA VAL A 73 6.20 10.62 -0.25
C VAL A 73 7.01 9.49 0.37
N ASN A 74 7.08 8.32 -0.28
CA ASN A 74 7.85 7.18 0.23
C ASN A 74 9.33 7.53 0.43
N ARG A 75 9.94 8.27 -0.50
CA ARG A 75 11.32 8.77 -0.36
C ARG A 75 11.47 9.67 0.87
N PHE A 76 10.54 10.61 1.08
CA PHE A 76 10.59 11.48 2.25
C PHE A 76 10.43 10.70 3.56
N GLU A 77 9.54 9.71 3.61
CA GLU A 77 9.39 8.85 4.79
C GLU A 77 10.68 8.06 5.08
N GLU A 78 11.33 7.51 4.06
CA GLU A 78 12.63 6.84 4.19
C GLU A 78 13.72 7.78 4.70
N ASP A 79 13.79 9.00 4.16
CA ASP A 79 14.78 9.99 4.58
C ASP A 79 14.53 10.47 6.02
N LEU A 80 13.28 10.66 6.42
CA LEU A 80 12.91 10.95 7.81
C LEU A 80 13.32 9.82 8.74
N LYS A 81 13.08 8.57 8.34
CA LYS A 81 13.50 7.39 9.11
C LYS A 81 15.02 7.32 9.26
N LYS A 82 15.78 7.65 8.22
CA LYS A 82 17.25 7.73 8.29
C LYS A 82 17.72 8.84 9.22
N LYS A 83 17.13 10.03 9.13
CA LYS A 83 17.44 11.16 10.02
C LYS A 83 17.15 10.81 11.48
N SER A 84 15.97 10.26 11.78
CA SER A 84 15.62 9.84 13.13
C SER A 84 16.58 8.79 13.70
N LYS A 85 17.01 7.81 12.88
CA LYS A 85 18.04 6.84 13.31
C LYS A 85 19.38 7.51 13.62
N ARG A 86 19.81 8.45 12.78
CA ARG A 86 21.06 9.20 12.97
C ARG A 86 21.00 10.05 14.23
N GLU A 87 19.89 10.75 14.47
CA GLU A 87 19.66 11.52 15.69
C GLU A 87 19.70 10.64 16.94
N ARG A 88 19.03 9.49 16.94
CA ARG A 88 19.09 8.53 18.05
C ARG A 88 20.52 8.05 18.31
N LEU A 89 21.27 7.74 17.25
CA LEU A 89 22.67 7.32 17.39
C LEU A 89 23.54 8.42 18.02
N PHE A 90 23.39 9.67 17.56
CA PHE A 90 24.10 10.80 18.15
C PHE A 90 23.73 11.04 19.62
N TRP A 91 22.45 10.97 19.97
CA TRP A 91 22.00 11.11 21.36
C TRP A 91 22.57 10.04 22.28
N VAL A 92 22.58 8.77 21.83
CA VAL A 92 23.21 7.68 22.59
C VAL A 92 24.71 7.94 22.78
N ALA A 93 25.42 8.36 21.72
CA ALA A 93 26.84 8.68 21.82
C ALA A 93 27.13 9.83 22.81
N LEU A 94 26.29 10.87 22.82
CA LEU A 94 26.41 11.98 23.77
C LEU A 94 26.16 11.51 25.22
N LEU A 95 25.14 10.69 25.46
CA LEU A 95 24.88 10.11 26.78
C LEU A 95 26.04 9.26 27.29
N VAL A 96 26.61 8.41 26.41
CA VAL A 96 27.78 7.58 26.74
C VAL A 96 29.00 8.45 27.03
N SER A 97 29.27 9.46 26.20
CA SER A 97 30.38 10.41 26.42
C SER A 97 30.25 11.13 27.76
N TRP A 98 29.04 11.59 28.11
CA TRP A 98 28.80 12.28 29.38
C TRP A 98 28.99 11.36 30.59
N ALA A 99 28.54 10.10 30.49
CA ALA A 99 28.77 9.09 31.52
C ALA A 99 30.26 8.79 31.72
N ILE A 100 31.05 8.66 30.64
CA ILE A 100 32.50 8.46 30.72
C ILE A 100 33.18 9.64 31.41
N MET A 101 32.85 10.88 31.02
CA MET A 101 33.41 12.08 31.65
C MET A 101 33.08 12.14 33.15
N PHE A 102 31.85 11.77 33.53
CA PHE A 102 31.44 11.72 34.93
C PHE A 102 32.22 10.66 35.72
N ILE A 103 32.40 9.45 35.17
CA ILE A 103 33.18 8.37 35.80
C ILE A 103 34.65 8.78 35.97
N MET A 104 35.25 9.42 34.97
CA MET A 104 36.65 9.85 35.01
C MET A 104 36.91 11.04 35.96
N ALA A 105 35.86 11.75 36.37
CA ALA A 105 35.94 12.91 37.26
C ALA A 105 35.65 12.56 38.74
N MET A 106 35.22 11.32 39.03
CA MET A 106 35.09 10.76 40.38
C MET A 106 36.34 9.98 40.77
#